data_AF-A0A4Y2VKK9-F1
#
_entry.id   AF-A0A4Y2VKK9-F1
#
_cell.length_a   1.000
_cell.length_b   1.000
_cell.length_c   1.000
_cell.angle_alpha   90.00
_cell.angle_beta   90.00
_cell.angle_gamma   90.00
#
_symmetry.space_group_name_H-M   'P 1'
#
loop_
_entity.id
_entity.type
_entity.pdbx_description
1 polymer ?
#
loop_
_entity_poly.entity_id
_entity_poly.type
_entity_poly.pdbx_seq_one_letter_code
_entity_poly.pdbx_strand_id
1 'polypeptide(L)'
;MRMDQLLEKQTIPSIKTMGEHEMFGAYVGQKLKTMPQNMAIYCTKIINEAIFYAEIGNLNINSGVVTSMSVTSDVNSISNSNDASSFDM
;
A
#
# COMPACT_ATOMS: atom_id res chain seq x y z
N MET A 1 -38.22 16.10 20.54
CA MET A 1 -36.79 15.77 20.76
C MET A 1 -36.04 16.30 19.55
N ARG A 2 -35.19 17.33 19.71
CA ARG A 2 -34.47 17.95 18.59
C ARG A 2 -33.21 17.14 18.28
N MET A 3 -32.99 16.84 17.01
CA MET A 3 -31.87 16.07 16.47
C MET A 3 -30.59 16.90 16.31
N ASP A 4 -30.40 17.90 17.18
CA ASP A 4 -29.30 18.87 17.09
C ASP A 4 -28.11 18.49 18.01
N GLN A 5 -28.20 17.35 18.71
CA GLN A 5 -27.20 16.90 19.69
C GLN A 5 -26.22 15.82 19.18
N LEU A 6 -26.26 15.46 17.89
CA LEU A 6 -25.40 14.40 17.34
C LEU A 6 -24.21 14.89 16.50
N LEU A 7 -23.86 16.19 16.55
CA LEU A 7 -22.75 16.73 15.75
C LEU A 7 -21.52 17.22 16.52
N GLU A 8 -21.46 17.08 17.84
CA GLU A 8 -20.36 17.68 18.63
C GLU A 8 -19.62 16.68 19.50
N LYS A 9 -19.10 15.62 18.87
CA LYS A 9 -17.97 14.89 19.45
C LYS A 9 -17.05 14.27 18.40
N GLN A 10 -16.73 15.03 17.35
CA GLN A 10 -15.39 14.91 16.78
C GLN A 10 -14.45 15.66 17.72
N THR A 11 -13.99 14.95 18.76
CA THR A 11 -12.86 15.39 19.58
C THR A 11 -11.66 15.47 18.65
N ILE A 12 -11.46 16.64 18.05
CA ILE A 12 -10.17 17.02 17.50
C ILE A 12 -9.28 17.13 18.75
N PRO A 13 -8.30 16.23 18.95
CA PRO A 13 -7.43 16.33 20.10
C PRO A 13 -6.80 17.73 20.10
N SER A 14 -6.91 18.42 21.23
CA SER A 14 -6.38 19.76 21.42
C SER A 14 -4.89 19.75 21.06
N ILE A 15 -4.54 20.44 19.97
CA ILE A 15 -3.20 20.50 19.36
C ILE A 15 -2.09 20.95 20.35
N LYS A 16 -2.46 21.48 21.51
CA LYS A 16 -1.54 22.08 22.49
C LYS A 16 -0.62 21.11 23.23
N THR A 17 -0.77 19.79 23.13
CA THR A 17 0.06 18.82 23.87
C THR A 17 0.43 17.55 23.10
N MET A 18 0.31 17.54 21.76
CA MET A 18 0.69 16.34 20.99
C MET A 18 2.20 16.29 20.77
N GLY A 19 2.83 15.18 21.12
CA GLY A 19 4.23 14.92 20.75
C GLY A 19 4.39 14.82 19.23
N GLU A 20 5.61 14.98 18.71
CA GLU A 20 5.88 14.96 17.26
C GLU A 20 5.37 13.67 16.58
N HIS A 21 5.51 12.52 17.25
CA HIS A 21 5.01 11.23 16.77
C HIS A 21 3.48 11.16 16.73
N GLU A 22 2.80 11.79 17.70
CA GLU A 22 1.32 11.85 17.72
C GLU A 22 0.78 12.71 16.58
N MET A 23 1.49 13.80 16.23
CA MET A 23 1.14 14.64 15.09
C MET A 23 1.28 13.89 13.76
N PHE A 24 2.36 13.13 13.58
CA PHE A 24 2.56 12.30 12.39
C PHE A 24 1.48 11.23 12.25
N GLY A 25 1.21 10.48 13.33
CA GLY A 25 0.18 9.44 13.33
C GLY A 25 -1.22 9.99 13.02
N ALA A 26 -1.58 11.15 13.60
CA ALA A 26 -2.86 11.81 13.34
C ALA A 26 -2.98 12.25 11.87
N TYR A 27 -1.94 12.84 11.30
CA TYR A 27 -1.90 13.26 9.90
C TYR A 27 -2.06 12.07 8.95
N VAL A 28 -1.29 10.99 9.17
CA VAL A 28 -1.37 9.76 8.35
C VAL A 28 -2.77 9.16 8.44
N GLY A 29 -3.33 9.04 9.65
CA GLY A 29 -4.67 8.52 9.86
C GLY A 29 -5.75 9.35 9.17
N GLN A 30 -5.65 10.68 9.20
CA GLN A 30 -6.59 11.55 8.48
C GLN A 30 -6.46 11.38 6.96
N LYS A 31 -5.25 11.30 6.42
CA LYS A 31 -5.02 11.09 4.99
C LYS A 31 -5.61 9.78 4.49
N LEU A 32 -5.39 8.68 5.21
CA LEU A 32 -5.95 7.37 4.86
C LEU A 32 -7.49 7.39 4.79
N LYS A 33 -8.16 8.12 5.68
CA LYS A 33 -9.63 8.26 5.67
C LYS A 33 -10.17 9.04 4.47
N THR A 34 -9.38 9.98 3.95
CA THR A 34 -9.78 10.83 2.80
C THR A 34 -9.44 10.23 1.44
N MET A 35 -8.70 9.12 1.39
CA MET A 35 -8.29 8.47 0.14
C MET A 35 -9.38 7.54 -0.42
N PRO A 36 -9.36 7.28 -1.74
CA PRO A 36 -10.12 6.18 -2.33
C PRO A 36 -9.78 4.86 -1.62
N GLN A 37 -10.80 4.04 -1.34
CA GLN A 37 -10.65 2.82 -0.54
C GLN A 37 -9.59 1.86 -1.11
N ASN A 38 -9.53 1.71 -2.43
CA ASN A 38 -8.52 0.87 -3.09
C ASN A 38 -7.10 1.35 -2.83
N MET A 39 -6.86 2.66 -2.77
CA MET A 39 -5.54 3.23 -2.47
C MET A 39 -5.21 3.19 -0.98
N ALA A 40 -6.21 3.44 -0.12
CA ALA A 40 -6.03 3.39 1.32
C ALA A 40 -5.57 1.99 1.80
N ILE A 41 -6.08 0.92 1.18
CA ILE A 41 -5.65 -0.47 1.45
C ILE A 41 -4.16 -0.64 1.15
N TYR A 42 -3.68 -0.19 -0.01
CA TYR A 42 -2.26 -0.28 -0.37
C TYR A 42 -1.38 0.55 0.57
N CYS A 43 -1.76 1.79 0.88
CA CYS A 43 -1.01 2.63 1.81
C CYS A 43 -0.91 2.00 3.21
N THR A 44 -2.02 1.44 3.72
CA THR A 44 -2.03 0.78 5.04
C THR A 44 -1.08 -0.41 5.07
N LYS A 45 -1.07 -1.24 4.00
CA LYS A 45 -0.14 -2.35 3.86
C LYS A 45 1.33 -1.89 3.87
N ILE A 46 1.66 -0.86 3.07
CA ILE A 46 3.03 -0.33 2.98
C ILE A 46 3.51 0.19 4.34
N ILE A 47 2.66 0.93 5.07
CA ILE A 47 3.00 1.45 6.40
C ILE A 47 3.28 0.30 7.38
N ASN A 48 2.41 -0.71 7.42
CA ASN A 48 2.58 -1.86 8.30
C ASN A 48 3.87 -2.65 7.97
N GLU A 49 4.14 -2.89 6.68
CA GLU A 49 5.36 -3.57 6.25
C GLU A 49 6.60 -2.76 6.59
N ALA A 50 6.62 -1.45 6.34
CA ALA A 50 7.76 -0.60 6.67
C ALA A 50 8.09 -0.64 8.16
N ILE A 51 7.08 -0.60 9.03
CA ILE A 51 7.25 -0.73 10.49
C ILE A 51 7.83 -2.11 10.83
N PHE A 52 7.23 -3.18 10.32
CA PHE A 52 7.71 -4.54 10.55
C PHE A 52 9.17 -4.74 10.11
N TYR A 53 9.53 -4.27 8.90
CA TYR A 53 10.90 -4.36 8.40
C TYR A 53 11.88 -3.54 9.26
N ALA A 54 11.44 -2.42 9.84
CA ALA A 54 12.25 -1.66 10.79
C ALA A 54 12.48 -2.42 12.10
N GLU A 55 11.44 -3.05 12.65
CA GLU A 55 11.52 -3.83 13.90
C GLU A 55 12.49 -5.00 13.81
N ILE A 56 12.55 -5.67 12.65
CA ILE A 56 13.48 -6.79 12.41
C ILE A 56 14.87 -6.34 11.91
N GLY A 57 15.14 -5.03 11.83
CA GLY A 57 16.43 -4.48 11.40
C GLY A 57 16.72 -4.59 9.90
N ASN A 58 15.71 -4.88 9.07
CA ASN A 58 15.88 -5.05 7.62
C ASN A 58 15.47 -3.81 6.80
N LEU A 59 14.86 -2.79 7.40
CA LEU A 59 14.62 -1.50 6.75
C LEU A 59 15.92 -0.68 6.74
N ASN A 60 16.40 -0.29 5.55
CA ASN A 60 17.66 0.45 5.40
C ASN A 60 17.57 1.53 4.30
N ILE A 61 18.64 2.30 4.11
CA ILE A 61 18.67 3.44 3.15
C ILE A 61 18.43 3.03 1.69
N ASN A 62 18.62 1.75 1.35
CA ASN A 62 18.36 1.22 0.01
C ASN A 62 16.90 0.73 -0.14
N SER A 63 16.10 0.73 0.94
CA SER A 63 14.68 0.41 0.88
C SER A 63 13.91 1.55 0.18
N GLY A 64 13.02 1.20 -0.75
CA GLY A 64 12.28 2.19 -1.53
C GLY A 64 10.97 1.65 -2.09
N VAL A 65 10.12 2.55 -2.57
CA VAL A 65 8.83 2.19 -3.19
C VAL A 65 9.08 1.79 -4.65
N VAL A 66 8.79 0.52 -4.97
CA VAL A 66 8.88 0.01 -6.36
C VAL A 66 7.54 0.24 -7.06
N THR A 67 7.52 1.14 -8.05
CA THR A 67 6.30 1.51 -8.80
C THR A 67 6.21 0.86 -10.19
N SER A 68 7.31 0.31 -10.70
CA SER A 68 7.32 -0.43 -11.94
C SER A 68 6.87 -1.88 -11.68
N MET A 69 5.84 -2.31 -12.39
CA MET A 69 5.45 -3.72 -12.41
C MET A 69 6.51 -4.50 -13.20
N SER A 70 7.50 -5.07 -12.51
CA SER A 70 8.39 -6.05 -13.14
C SER A 70 7.57 -7.31 -13.38
N VAL A 71 7.07 -7.45 -14.61
CA VAL A 71 6.58 -8.72 -15.11
C VAL A 71 7.81 -9.61 -15.23
N THR A 72 8.07 -10.46 -14.24
CA THR A 72 8.98 -11.60 -14.45
C THR A 72 8.23 -12.57 -15.34
N SER A 73 8.39 -12.38 -16.64
CA SER A 73 7.91 -13.32 -17.65
C SER A 73 8.79 -14.58 -17.55
N ASP A 74 8.46 -15.49 -16.63
CA ASP A 74 8.92 -16.87 -16.72
C ASP A 74 8.15 -17.52 -17.89
N VAL A 75 8.49 -17.11 -19.11
CA VAL A 75 8.00 -17.72 -20.35
C VAL A 75 8.76 -19.03 -20.49
N ASN A 76 8.19 -20.10 -19.93
CA ASN A 76 8.59 -21.46 -20.25
C ASN A 76 8.46 -21.64 -21.78
N SER A 77 9.59 -21.58 -22.48
CA SER A 77 9.67 -21.76 -23.92
C SER A 77 9.42 -23.23 -24.24
N ILE A 78 8.16 -23.62 -24.43
CA ILE A 78 7.82 -24.93 -25.00
C ILE A 78 8.09 -24.83 -26.51
N SER A 79 9.27 -25.28 -26.92
CA SER A 79 9.63 -25.48 -28.32
C SER A 79 8.84 -26.67 -28.89
N ASN A 80 7.62 -26.43 -29.38
CA ASN A 80 6.92 -27.44 -30.19
C ASN A 80 7.52 -27.44 -31.60
N SER A 81 8.43 -28.36 -31.87
CA SER A 81 8.86 -28.72 -33.23
C SER A 81 7.81 -29.62 -33.88
N ASN A 82 6.78 -29.02 -34.48
CA ASN A 82 5.93 -29.75 -35.42
C ASN A 82 6.55 -29.64 -36.82
N ASP A 83 7.40 -30.60 -37.13
CA ASP A 83 7.94 -30.82 -38.47
C ASP A 83 6.83 -31.42 -39.35
N ALA A 84 6.16 -30.57 -40.13
CA ALA A 84 5.11 -30.96 -41.05
C ALA A 84 5.73 -31.43 -42.37
N SER A 85 6.15 -32.69 -42.44
CA SER A 85 6.46 -33.32 -43.73
C SER A 85 5.17 -33.72 -44.44
N SER A 86 4.67 -32.84 -45.31
CA SER A 86 3.68 -33.19 -46.33
C SER A 86 4.21 -32.72 -47.69
N PHE A 87 4.91 -33.60 -48.38
CA PHE A 87 5.18 -33.46 -49.82
C PHE A 87 4.17 -34.32 -50.57
N ASP A 88 3.35 -33.65 -51.38
CA ASP A 88 2.41 -34.26 -52.33
C ASP A 88 3.15 -35.16 -53.33
N MET A 89 2.53 -36.28 -53.71
CA MET A 89 2.84 -37.08 -54.90
C MET A 89 1.55 -37.35 -55.67
#